data_AF-A0ABD1WVP9-F1
#
_entry.id   AF-A0ABD1WVP9-F1
#
_cell.length_a   1.000
_cell.length_b   1.000
_cell.length_c   1.000
_cell.angle_alpha   90.00
_cell.angle_beta   90.00
_cell.angle_gamma   90.00
#
_symmetry.space_group_name_H-M   'P 1'
#
loop_
_entity.id
_entity.type
_entity.pdbx_description
1 polymer ?
#
loop_
_entity_poly.entity_id
_entity_poly.type
_entity_poly.pdbx_seq_one_letter_code
_entity_poly.pdbx_strand_id
1 'polypeptide(L)'
;MAHQRHNTASPFQVPRPTTSTTMDENDTNSTQVDPSTKIHQVRWNDDMDGFMIIALVNQVLVGHKRSDNGFTSFQISKAIESVKQGCGMVVTEKNVRSRLKTLKREYAEVSQLLSISSFG
;
A
#
# COMPACT_ATOMS: atom_id res chain seq x y z
N MET A 1 15.07 -65.74 -12.13
CA MET A 1 15.68 -64.76 -11.21
C MET A 1 14.60 -63.78 -10.78
N ALA A 2 14.15 -63.82 -9.54
CA ALA A 2 13.24 -62.81 -8.98
C ALA A 2 13.57 -62.66 -7.50
N HIS A 3 14.35 -61.63 -7.17
CA HIS A 3 14.69 -61.30 -5.79
C HIS A 3 13.71 -60.27 -5.25
N GLN A 4 13.11 -60.68 -4.13
CA GLN A 4 12.28 -59.94 -3.21
C GLN A 4 13.02 -58.71 -2.64
N ARG A 5 12.35 -57.55 -2.63
CA ARG A 5 12.77 -56.39 -1.84
C ARG A 5 11.59 -55.91 -1.01
N HIS A 6 11.62 -56.25 0.28
CA HIS A 6 10.86 -55.55 1.30
C HIS A 6 11.50 -54.18 1.52
N ASN A 7 10.72 -53.11 1.49
CA ASN A 7 11.18 -51.80 1.91
C ASN A 7 10.20 -51.24 2.96
N THR A 8 10.73 -50.98 4.14
CA THR A 8 10.04 -50.59 5.36
C THR A 8 9.81 -49.08 5.41
N ALA A 9 8.66 -48.68 5.95
CA ALA A 9 8.23 -47.31 6.17
C ALA A 9 9.20 -46.51 7.04
N SER A 10 9.42 -45.23 6.68
CA SER A 10 10.04 -44.22 7.54
C SER A 10 9.09 -43.02 7.67
N PRO A 11 8.88 -42.45 8.87
CA PRO A 11 7.83 -41.47 9.13
C PRO A 11 8.24 -40.05 8.70
N PHE A 12 7.22 -39.27 8.35
CA PHE A 12 7.30 -37.84 8.05
C PHE A 12 8.01 -37.07 9.18
N GLN A 13 9.09 -36.37 8.83
CA GLN A 13 9.78 -35.45 9.74
C GLN A 13 9.51 -34.01 9.31
N VAL A 14 8.77 -33.26 10.14
CA VAL A 14 8.46 -31.83 9.93
C VAL A 14 9.52 -31.00 10.68
N PRO A 15 10.15 -29.98 10.07
CA PRO A 15 11.00 -29.05 10.80
C PRO A 15 10.16 -28.12 11.69
N ARG A 16 10.49 -28.10 12.99
CA ARG A 16 9.93 -27.17 13.99
C ARG A 16 10.66 -25.82 13.92
N PRO A 17 9.96 -24.67 13.79
CA PRO A 17 10.57 -23.36 14.00
C PRO A 17 10.72 -23.10 15.50
N THR A 18 11.95 -22.96 15.98
CA THR A 18 12.26 -22.47 17.33
C THR A 18 12.46 -20.96 17.24
N THR A 19 11.66 -20.21 17.99
CA THR A 19 11.80 -18.77 18.20
C THR A 19 13.08 -18.46 18.99
N SER A 20 13.92 -17.57 18.48
CA SER A 20 14.95 -16.89 19.28
C SER A 20 14.80 -15.37 19.10
N THR A 21 14.33 -14.76 20.18
CA THR A 21 14.37 -13.33 20.49
C THR A 21 15.79 -12.79 20.41
N THR A 22 15.98 -11.70 19.66
CA THR A 22 16.95 -10.66 20.01
C THR A 22 16.35 -9.31 19.60
N MET A 23 16.17 -8.43 20.58
CA MET A 23 15.90 -7.01 20.36
C MET A 23 17.21 -6.36 19.91
N ASP A 24 17.15 -5.55 18.85
CA ASP A 24 18.09 -4.44 18.66
C ASP A 24 17.30 -3.24 18.11
N GLU A 25 17.13 -2.26 18.98
CA GLU A 25 16.77 -0.88 18.73
C GLU A 25 18.08 -0.13 18.45
N ASN A 26 18.22 0.57 17.31
CA ASN A 26 18.92 1.88 17.20
C ASN A 26 19.01 2.36 15.72
N ASP A 27 19.15 3.69 15.59
CA ASP A 27 19.68 4.48 14.47
C ASP A 27 18.71 5.07 13.42
N THR A 28 18.14 6.20 13.84
CA THR A 28 18.29 7.51 13.19
C THR A 28 19.22 7.57 11.96
N ASN A 29 18.60 7.82 10.80
CA ASN A 29 19.07 8.63 9.67
C ASN A 29 20.54 8.49 9.20
N SER A 30 20.75 7.89 8.02
CA SER A 30 21.94 8.17 7.21
C SER A 30 21.62 8.22 5.72
N THR A 31 21.79 9.42 5.18
CA THR A 31 21.76 9.76 3.76
C THR A 31 22.87 9.03 3.00
N GLN A 32 22.49 8.12 2.09
CA GLN A 32 23.32 7.77 0.95
C GLN A 32 22.47 7.85 -0.33
N VAL A 33 22.81 8.82 -1.17
CA VAL A 33 22.32 8.95 -2.55
C VAL A 33 23.08 7.97 -3.43
N ASP A 34 22.50 6.78 -3.63
CA ASP A 34 22.85 5.86 -4.72
C ASP A 34 22.07 6.26 -5.98
N PRO A 35 22.71 6.46 -7.15
CA PRO A 35 22.01 6.83 -8.39
C PRO A 35 21.25 5.68 -9.05
N SER A 36 21.17 4.48 -8.46
CA SER A 36 20.15 3.50 -8.81
C SER A 36 18.88 3.79 -8.02
N THR A 37 18.13 4.82 -8.43
CA THR A 37 16.85 5.16 -7.79
C THR A 37 15.84 4.05 -8.09
N LYS A 38 15.95 2.94 -7.36
CA LYS A 38 14.85 2.00 -7.14
C LYS A 38 13.71 2.89 -6.68
N ILE A 39 12.74 3.11 -7.56
CA ILE A 39 11.51 3.81 -7.23
C ILE A 39 10.99 3.08 -6.00
N HIS A 40 11.20 3.65 -4.81
CA HIS A 40 10.64 3.10 -3.60
C HIS A 40 9.14 3.24 -3.79
N GLN A 41 8.52 2.12 -4.19
CA GLN A 41 7.08 2.06 -4.34
C GLN A 41 6.52 2.24 -2.95
N VAL A 42 5.95 3.41 -2.69
CA VAL A 42 5.23 3.70 -1.46
C VAL A 42 4.13 2.65 -1.33
N ARG A 43 4.22 1.80 -0.30
CA ARG A 43 3.15 0.88 0.05
C ARG A 43 2.07 1.66 0.79
N TRP A 44 0.92 1.80 0.16
CA TRP A 44 -0.23 2.47 0.73
C TRP A 44 -0.92 1.56 1.75
N ASN A 45 -1.38 2.17 2.84
CA ASN A 45 -2.24 1.55 3.83
C ASN A 45 -3.53 2.37 3.97
N ASP A 46 -4.50 1.81 4.69
CA ASP A 46 -5.83 2.40 4.81
C ASP A 46 -5.80 3.77 5.52
N ASP A 47 -4.91 3.96 6.49
CA ASP A 47 -4.74 5.25 7.19
C ASP A 47 -4.26 6.36 6.24
N MET A 48 -3.24 6.06 5.42
CA MET A 48 -2.73 6.99 4.41
C MET A 48 -3.82 7.35 3.39
N ASP A 49 -4.57 6.36 2.94
CA ASP A 49 -5.70 6.60 2.04
C ASP A 49 -6.77 7.45 2.71
N GLY A 50 -7.09 7.20 3.97
CA GLY A 50 -8.01 8.00 4.77
C GLY A 50 -7.60 9.48 4.82
N PHE A 51 -6.37 9.78 5.23
CA PHE A 51 -5.88 11.16 5.27
C PHE A 51 -5.87 11.83 3.90
N MET A 52 -5.42 11.11 2.86
CA MET A 52 -5.41 11.62 1.49
C MET A 52 -6.83 11.94 0.99
N ILE A 53 -7.77 11.02 1.15
CA ILE A 53 -9.15 11.16 0.66
C ILE A 53 -9.86 12.29 1.40
N ILE A 54 -9.76 12.35 2.73
CA ILE A 54 -10.38 13.40 3.55
C ILE A 54 -9.88 14.78 3.10
N ALA A 55 -8.56 14.94 2.93
CA ALA A 55 -7.99 16.21 2.48
C ALA A 55 -8.53 16.64 1.11
N LEU A 56 -8.62 15.71 0.15
CA LEU A 56 -9.14 15.99 -1.19
C LEU A 56 -10.64 16.29 -1.18
N VAL A 57 -11.43 15.60 -0.36
CA VAL A 57 -12.87 15.88 -0.18
C VAL A 57 -13.05 17.28 0.41
N ASN A 58 -12.26 17.66 1.42
CA ASN A 58 -12.32 19.01 2.00
C ASN A 58 -12.02 20.08 0.96
N GLN A 59 -11.04 19.88 0.07
CA GLN A 59 -10.78 20.83 -1.01
C GLN A 59 -11.98 21.05 -1.93
N VAL A 60 -12.73 19.98 -2.21
CA VAL A 60 -13.94 20.02 -3.05
C VAL A 60 -15.08 20.73 -2.33
N LEU A 61 -15.29 20.44 -1.04
CA LEU A 61 -16.34 21.05 -0.24
C LEU A 61 -16.13 22.56 -0.04
N VAL A 62 -14.88 23.02 0.06
CA VAL A 62 -14.52 24.44 0.15
C VAL A 62 -14.69 25.17 -1.19
N GLY A 63 -15.09 24.48 -2.26
CA GLY A 63 -15.39 25.08 -3.56
C GLY A 63 -14.15 25.35 -4.41
N HIS A 64 -13.00 24.77 -4.08
CA HIS A 64 -11.85 24.86 -4.97
C HIS A 64 -12.16 24.13 -6.27
N LYS A 65 -12.12 24.88 -7.38
CA LYS A 65 -12.39 24.34 -8.71
C LYS A 65 -11.40 23.21 -9.01
N ARG A 66 -11.95 22.06 -9.39
CA ARG A 66 -11.17 21.03 -10.10
C ARG A 66 -10.81 21.61 -11.47
N SER A 67 -9.63 21.28 -11.98
CA SER A 67 -9.32 21.57 -13.38
C SER A 67 -10.04 20.56 -14.27
N ASP A 68 -10.05 20.81 -15.58
CA ASP A 68 -10.56 19.86 -16.58
C ASP A 68 -9.87 18.49 -16.49
N ASN A 69 -8.65 18.46 -15.91
CA ASN A 69 -7.84 17.28 -15.67
C ASN A 69 -7.93 16.72 -14.24
N GLY A 70 -8.94 17.14 -13.45
CA GLY A 70 -9.17 16.67 -12.08
C GLY A 70 -8.50 17.53 -11.01
N PHE A 71 -7.80 16.89 -10.06
CA PHE A 71 -7.16 17.62 -8.96
C PHE A 71 -5.90 18.38 -9.41
N THR A 72 -5.84 19.67 -9.06
CA THR A 72 -4.69 20.54 -9.33
C THR A 72 -3.52 20.20 -8.41
N SER A 73 -2.30 20.62 -8.75
CA SER A 73 -1.12 20.40 -7.89
C SER A 73 -1.26 21.02 -6.51
N PHE A 74 -2.02 22.11 -6.36
CA PHE A 74 -2.36 22.68 -5.05
C PHE A 74 -3.22 21.73 -4.20
N GLN A 75 -4.25 21.12 -4.79
CA GLN A 75 -5.09 20.17 -4.06
C GLN A 75 -4.31 18.91 -3.69
N ILE A 76 -3.43 18.46 -4.59
CA ILE A 76 -2.53 17.34 -4.32
C ILE A 76 -1.51 17.69 -3.23
N SER A 77 -0.97 18.92 -3.18
CA SER A 77 -0.04 19.32 -2.12
C SER A 77 -0.71 19.29 -0.74
N LYS A 78 -1.99 19.67 -0.65
CA LYS A 78 -2.78 19.54 0.60
C LYS A 78 -3.00 18.09 1.02
N ALA A 79 -3.19 17.18 0.07
CA ALA A 79 -3.24 15.76 0.37
C ALA A 79 -1.88 15.23 0.88
N ILE A 80 -0.77 15.65 0.27
CA ILE A 80 0.58 15.29 0.73
C ILE A 80 0.85 15.80 2.15
N GLU A 81 0.51 17.06 2.42
CA GLU A 81 0.61 17.66 3.76
C GLU A 81 -0.21 16.85 4.78
N SER A 82 -1.45 16.49 4.44
CA SER A 82 -2.33 15.73 5.32
C SER A 82 -1.80 14.32 5.62
N VAL A 83 -1.27 13.62 4.62
CA VAL A 83 -0.66 12.28 4.83
C VAL A 83 0.55 12.40 5.73
N LYS A 84 1.43 13.39 5.48
CA LYS A 84 2.62 13.63 6.30
C LYS A 84 2.25 13.97 7.76
N GLN A 85 1.26 14.82 7.96
CA GLN A 85 0.82 15.22 9.31
C GLN A 85 0.08 14.09 10.03
N GLY A 86 -0.74 13.32 9.32
CA GLY A 86 -1.58 12.28 9.91
C GLY A 86 -0.83 11.01 10.29
N CYS A 87 0.15 10.59 9.48
CA CYS A 87 0.85 9.32 9.69
C CYS A 87 2.39 9.41 9.57
N GLY A 88 2.96 10.62 9.43
CA GLY A 88 4.41 10.82 9.33
C GLY A 88 5.03 10.41 7.99
N MET A 89 4.25 9.86 7.06
CA MET A 89 4.75 9.32 5.80
C MET A 89 5.00 10.43 4.78
N VAL A 90 6.19 10.42 4.17
CA VAL A 90 6.56 11.33 3.09
C VAL A 90 6.22 10.71 1.74
N VAL A 91 5.31 11.35 1.02
CA VAL A 91 4.86 10.91 -0.31
C VAL A 91 5.04 12.03 -1.34
N THR A 92 5.26 11.65 -2.60
CA THR A 92 5.37 12.61 -3.70
C THR A 92 4.03 12.79 -4.42
N GLU A 93 3.88 13.86 -5.19
CA GLU A 93 2.72 14.07 -6.07
C GLU A 93 2.51 12.89 -7.03
N LYS A 94 3.60 12.29 -7.53
CA LYS A 94 3.51 11.08 -8.37
C LYS A 94 2.92 9.90 -7.61
N ASN A 95 3.27 9.70 -6.35
CA ASN A 95 2.71 8.62 -5.53
C ASN A 95 1.20 8.82 -5.33
N VAL A 96 0.77 10.04 -4.97
CA VAL A 96 -0.64 10.39 -4.77
C VAL A 96 -1.44 10.17 -6.06
N ARG A 97 -0.98 10.73 -7.19
CA ARG A 97 -1.65 10.55 -8.48
C ARG A 97 -1.74 9.08 -8.89
N SER A 98 -0.69 8.29 -8.62
CA SER A 98 -0.72 6.85 -8.86
C SER A 98 -1.76 6.15 -8.00
N ARG A 99 -1.84 6.45 -6.69
CA ARG A 99 -2.82 5.82 -5.80
C ARG A 99 -4.25 6.19 -6.17
N LEU A 100 -4.51 7.44 -6.54
CA LEU A 100 -5.84 7.86 -7.01
C LEU A 100 -6.30 7.07 -8.25
N LYS A 101 -5.38 6.71 -9.16
CA LYS A 101 -5.71 5.82 -10.29
C LYS A 101 -6.11 4.42 -9.80
N THR A 102 -5.39 3.89 -8.82
CA THR A 102 -5.71 2.59 -8.21
C THR A 102 -7.07 2.62 -7.51
N LEU A 103 -7.32 3.60 -6.64
CA LEU A 103 -8.60 3.76 -5.94
C LEU A 103 -9.78 3.92 -6.91
N LYS A 104 -9.60 4.66 -8.01
CA LYS A 104 -10.63 4.79 -9.05
C LYS A 104 -10.98 3.43 -9.66
N ARG A 105 -9.99 2.57 -9.89
CA ARG A 105 -10.19 1.23 -10.44
C ARG A 105 -10.89 0.32 -9.42
N GLU A 106 -10.41 0.30 -8.18
CA GLU A 106 -11.00 -0.49 -7.08
C GLU A 106 -12.47 -0.08 -6.87
N TYR A 107 -12.77 1.22 -6.83
CA TYR A 107 -14.14 1.74 -6.75
C TYR A 107 -15.00 1.26 -7.93
N ALA A 108 -14.48 1.28 -9.15
CA ALA A 108 -15.23 0.84 -10.32
C ALA A 108 -15.54 -0.67 -10.28
N GLU A 109 -14.61 -1.49 -9.82
CA GLU A 109 -14.80 -2.94 -9.64
C GLU A 109 -15.86 -3.21 -8.57
N VAL A 110 -15.75 -2.56 -7.40
CA VAL A 110 -16.75 -2.69 -6.33
C VAL A 110 -18.14 -2.21 -6.79
N SER A 111 -18.20 -1.08 -7.51
CA SER A 111 -19.47 -0.54 -8.03
C SER A 111 -20.14 -1.48 -9.03
N GLN A 112 -19.37 -2.14 -9.89
CA GLN A 112 -19.90 -3.14 -10.82
C GLN A 112 -20.40 -4.38 -10.09
N LEU A 113 -19.67 -4.84 -9.07
CA LEU A 113 -20.14 -5.95 -8.24
C LEU A 113 -21.47 -5.60 -7.56
N LEU A 114 -21.58 -4.39 -6.99
CA LEU A 114 -22.80 -3.91 -6.35
C LEU A 114 -23.97 -3.72 -7.32
N SER A 115 -23.72 -3.43 -8.61
CA SER A 115 -24.81 -3.29 -9.59
C SER A 115 -25.35 -4.62 -10.10
N ILE A 116 -24.53 -5.68 -10.06
CA ILE A 116 -24.88 -7.03 -10.52
C ILE A 116 -25.43 -7.88 -9.38
N SER A 117 -24.87 -7.71 -8.18
CA SER A 117 -25.26 -8.46 -7.01
C SER A 117 -26.35 -7.74 -6.24
N SER A 118 -27.41 -8.45 -5.87
CA SER A 118 -28.47 -7.97 -4.99
C SER A 118 -28.00 -7.82 -3.53
N PHE A 119 -26.73 -7.45 -3.28
CA PHE A 119 -26.21 -7.17 -1.94
C PHE A 119 -27.05 -6.03 -1.33
N GLY A 120 -28.10 -6.44 -0.62
CA GLY A 120 -29.10 -5.64 0.07
C GLY A 120 -29.53 -6.38 1.31
#